data_AF-A0A3D8IBI3-F1
#
_entry.id   AF-A0A3D8IBI3-F1
#
_cell.length_a   1.000
_cell.length_b   1.000
_cell.length_c   1.000
_cell.angle_alpha   90.00
_cell.angle_beta   90.00
_cell.angle_gamma   90.00
#
_symmetry.space_group_name_H-M   'P 1'
#
loop_
_entity.id
_entity.type
_entity.pdbx_description
1 polymer ?
#
loop_
_entity_poly.entity_id
_entity_poly.type
_entity_poly.pdbx_seq_one_letter_code
_entity_poly.pdbx_strand_id
1 'polypeptide(L)'
;MELKEAILQTLAEIDSSDSTFKELDSKDTQEPKLERDALLDILPSDNPSHENTNAQNPYERKIEKLDFKNAEELKMLLTKSYLEEERFLNALQERILVLFEGLQSPNNRNIETKVDMILNFLEFTLAIIDEKKNQK
;
A
#
# COMPACT_ATOMS: atom_id res chain seq x y z
N MET A 1 19.10 16.91 19.24
CA MET A 1 17.96 17.36 18.41
C MET A 1 16.95 16.25 18.39
N GLU A 2 15.82 16.46 19.02
CA GLU A 2 14.69 15.54 18.93
C GLU A 2 14.10 15.64 17.51
N LEU A 3 13.59 14.53 16.95
CA LEU A 3 13.05 14.46 15.57
C LEU A 3 12.03 15.58 15.25
N LYS A 4 11.33 16.06 16.27
CA LYS A 4 10.38 17.17 16.17
C LYS A 4 11.04 18.48 15.75
N GLU A 5 12.25 18.76 16.21
CA GLU A 5 13.00 19.99 15.87
C GLU A 5 13.50 19.95 14.42
N ALA A 6 13.93 18.77 13.96
CA ALA A 6 14.37 18.59 12.57
C ALA A 6 13.23 18.82 11.57
N ILE A 7 12.03 18.31 11.85
CA ILE A 7 10.85 18.48 10.98
C ILE A 7 10.39 19.95 10.94
N LEU A 8 10.37 20.64 12.08
CA LEU A 8 10.03 22.06 12.16
C LEU A 8 11.03 22.93 11.38
N GLN A 9 12.31 22.56 11.39
CA GLN A 9 13.33 23.28 10.65
C GLN A 9 13.22 23.09 9.14
N THR A 10 12.90 21.87 8.66
CA THR A 10 12.68 21.64 7.22
C THR A 10 11.43 22.38 6.70
N LEU A 11 10.36 22.45 7.50
CA LEU A 11 9.15 23.20 7.12
C LEU A 11 9.43 24.71 7.01
N ALA A 12 10.24 25.27 7.92
CA ALA A 12 10.62 26.68 7.87
C ALA A 12 11.52 27.03 6.66
N GLU A 13 12.37 26.10 6.21
CA GLU A 13 13.18 26.29 5.00
C GLU A 13 12.33 26.32 3.72
N ILE A 14 11.24 25.54 3.64
CA ILE A 14 10.37 25.49 2.45
C ILE A 14 9.56 26.78 2.30
N ASP A 15 8.97 27.31 3.38
CA ASP A 15 8.21 28.57 3.35
C ASP A 15 9.08 29.78 2.97
N SER A 16 10.39 29.71 3.24
CA SER A 16 11.32 30.78 2.88
C SER A 16 11.65 30.81 1.38
N SER A 17 11.52 29.68 0.66
CA SER A 17 11.92 29.54 -0.75
C SER A 17 10.94 30.11 -1.77
N ASP A 18 9.66 30.32 -1.40
CA ASP A 18 8.64 30.95 -2.28
C ASP A 18 8.84 32.46 -2.45
N SER A 19 9.71 33.08 -1.63
CA SER A 19 9.89 34.54 -1.59
C SER A 19 11.03 35.08 -2.46
N THR A 20 11.77 34.24 -3.20
CA THR A 20 13.00 34.66 -3.91
C THR A 20 12.89 34.84 -5.42
N PHE A 21 11.70 34.79 -6.03
CA PHE A 21 11.55 34.98 -7.49
C PHE A 21 10.49 35.98 -7.93
N LYS A 22 10.06 36.92 -7.07
CA LYS A 22 9.17 38.01 -7.50
C LYS A 22 9.47 39.30 -6.77
N GLU A 23 10.51 40.01 -7.19
CA GLU A 23 10.55 41.46 -7.12
C GLU A 23 11.61 42.02 -8.07
N LEU A 24 11.19 42.42 -9.26
CA LEU A 24 11.76 43.57 -9.97
C LEU A 24 10.76 44.06 -11.03
N ASP A 25 10.26 45.26 -10.73
CA ASP A 25 9.78 46.32 -11.59
C ASP A 25 8.46 46.22 -12.35
N SER A 26 7.57 47.12 -11.92
CA SER A 26 6.43 47.65 -12.63
C SER A 26 6.86 48.64 -13.72
N LYS A 27 6.39 48.44 -14.96
CA LYS A 27 5.94 49.48 -15.90
C LYS A 27 5.40 48.84 -17.18
N ASP A 28 4.25 49.32 -17.62
CA ASP A 28 3.51 48.95 -18.84
C ASP A 28 4.39 48.73 -20.07
N THR A 29 4.12 47.66 -20.84
CA THR A 29 3.91 47.65 -22.32
C THR A 29 3.71 46.21 -22.82
N GLN A 30 2.50 45.96 -23.35
CA GLN A 30 2.09 44.85 -24.24
C GLN A 30 2.49 43.42 -23.84
N GLU A 31 1.53 42.69 -23.25
CA GLU A 31 1.62 41.23 -23.17
C GLU A 31 1.76 40.64 -24.59
N PRO A 32 2.80 39.82 -24.86
CA PRO A 32 2.78 38.96 -26.02
C PRO A 32 1.67 37.94 -25.76
N LYS A 33 0.54 38.10 -26.46
CA LYS A 33 -0.54 37.10 -26.47
C LYS A 33 0.11 35.73 -26.69
N LEU A 34 0.09 34.90 -25.64
CA LEU A 34 0.54 33.51 -25.71
C LEU A 34 -0.18 32.87 -26.91
N GLU A 35 0.57 32.18 -27.77
CA GLU A 35 0.12 31.55 -29.04
C GLU A 35 -1.19 30.73 -28.94
N ARG A 36 -1.62 30.40 -27.72
CA ARG A 36 -2.91 29.78 -27.40
C ARG A 36 -4.13 30.62 -27.81
N ASP A 37 -4.07 31.94 -27.71
CA ASP A 37 -5.22 32.80 -28.00
C ASP A 37 -5.43 32.99 -29.51
N ALA A 38 -4.36 32.89 -30.31
CA ALA A 38 -4.43 32.99 -31.77
C ALA A 38 -5.15 31.78 -32.40
N LEU A 39 -5.15 30.62 -31.72
CA LEU A 39 -5.86 29.42 -32.17
C LEU A 39 -7.38 29.51 -31.97
N LEU A 40 -7.84 30.33 -31.03
CA LEU A 40 -9.26 30.58 -30.78
C LEU A 40 -9.92 31.41 -31.88
N ASP A 41 -9.16 32.29 -32.55
CA ASP A 41 -9.66 33.15 -33.64
C ASP A 41 -9.84 32.41 -34.99
N ILE A 42 -9.29 31.19 -35.13
CA ILE A 42 -9.38 30.38 -36.36
C ILE A 42 -10.65 29.51 -36.38
N LEU A 43 -11.35 29.39 -35.24
CA LEU A 43 -12.57 28.60 -35.16
C LEU A 43 -13.77 29.40 -35.70
N PRO A 44 -14.57 28.85 -36.65
CA PRO A 44 -15.78 29.50 -37.12
C PRO A 44 -16.73 29.76 -35.95
N SER A 45 -16.98 31.04 -35.64
CA SER A 45 -17.96 31.47 -34.65
C SER A 45 -19.35 31.48 -35.27
N ASP A 46 -19.96 30.29 -35.38
CA ASP A 46 -21.40 30.19 -35.60
C ASP A 46 -22.11 30.41 -34.25
N ASN A 47 -22.48 31.66 -33.97
CA ASN A 47 -23.43 32.02 -32.93
C ASN A 47 -24.87 31.91 -33.48
N PRO A 48 -25.67 30.94 -33.02
CA PRO A 48 -27.09 31.15 -32.82
C PRO A 48 -27.33 31.34 -31.33
N SER A 49 -27.81 32.54 -30.98
CA SER A 49 -28.35 32.87 -29.67
C SER A 49 -29.37 31.81 -29.23
N HIS A 50 -29.02 31.00 -28.23
CA HIS A 50 -29.99 30.21 -27.49
C HIS A 50 -29.83 30.45 -26.00
N GLU A 51 -30.92 30.97 -25.44
CA GLU A 51 -31.13 31.27 -24.04
C GLU A 51 -30.94 30.05 -23.14
N ASN A 52 -30.48 30.34 -21.92
CA ASN A 52 -30.27 29.43 -20.81
C ASN A 52 -31.39 28.37 -20.64
N THR A 53 -31.01 27.09 -20.58
CA THR A 53 -31.36 26.20 -19.46
C THR A 53 -30.48 24.94 -19.48
N ASN A 54 -29.76 24.72 -18.37
CA ASN A 54 -29.12 23.47 -17.95
C ASN A 54 -28.11 22.83 -18.92
N ALA A 55 -26.88 23.38 -18.93
CA ALA A 55 -25.70 22.71 -19.46
C ALA A 55 -25.36 21.48 -18.60
N GLN A 56 -25.84 20.31 -19.02
CA GLN A 56 -25.32 19.03 -18.55
C GLN A 56 -23.87 18.93 -19.05
N ASN A 57 -22.90 19.10 -18.16
CA ASN A 57 -21.48 19.06 -18.51
C ASN A 57 -21.13 17.65 -19.06
N PRO A 58 -20.71 17.50 -20.33
CA PRO A 58 -20.51 16.18 -20.96
C PRO A 58 -19.34 15.38 -20.34
N TYR A 59 -18.61 15.98 -19.40
CA TYR A 59 -17.51 15.37 -18.65
C TYR A 59 -17.88 14.95 -17.23
N GLU A 60 -19.16 14.97 -16.86
CA GLU A 60 -19.61 14.43 -15.58
C GLU A 60 -19.53 12.90 -15.62
N ARG A 61 -18.30 12.40 -15.51
CA ARG A 61 -17.99 10.98 -15.38
C ARG A 61 -18.71 10.53 -14.12
N LYS A 62 -19.81 9.77 -14.25
CA LYS A 62 -20.45 9.07 -13.14
C LYS A 62 -19.37 8.22 -12.47
N ILE A 63 -18.75 8.73 -11.42
CA ILE A 63 -17.88 7.94 -10.57
C ILE A 63 -18.83 7.01 -9.83
N GLU A 64 -18.94 5.79 -10.33
CA GLU A 64 -19.57 4.70 -9.61
C GLU A 64 -18.81 4.60 -8.29
N LYS A 65 -19.46 4.97 -7.18
CA LYS A 65 -18.87 4.83 -5.86
C LYS A 65 -18.60 3.34 -5.69
N LEU A 66 -17.33 2.94 -5.70
CA LEU A 66 -16.95 1.58 -5.32
C LEU A 66 -17.61 1.28 -3.98
N ASP A 67 -18.44 0.26 -3.93
CA ASP A 67 -19.25 -0.07 -2.75
C ASP A 67 -18.31 -0.53 -1.62
N PHE A 68 -18.00 0.36 -0.69
CA PHE A 68 -17.08 0.13 0.43
C PHE A 68 -17.57 -0.94 1.41
N LYS A 69 -18.78 -1.50 1.23
CA LYS A 69 -19.28 -2.64 2.00
C LYS A 69 -18.40 -3.88 1.86
N ASN A 70 -17.81 -4.09 0.68
CA ASN A 70 -16.93 -5.24 0.45
C ASN A 70 -15.55 -5.05 1.11
N ALA A 71 -15.11 -3.81 1.35
CA ALA A 71 -13.75 -3.55 1.86
C ALA A 71 -13.57 -4.01 3.30
N GLU A 72 -14.57 -3.85 4.16
CA GLU A 72 -14.47 -4.27 5.57
C GLU A 72 -14.63 -5.78 5.72
N GLU A 73 -15.51 -6.41 4.93
CA GLU A 73 -15.64 -7.88 4.87
C GLU A 73 -14.36 -8.54 4.34
N LEU A 74 -13.75 -7.98 3.30
CA LEU A 74 -12.45 -8.41 2.77
C LEU A 74 -11.34 -8.30 3.83
N LYS A 75 -11.29 -7.19 4.59
CA LYS A 75 -10.35 -7.04 5.69
C LYS A 75 -10.57 -8.12 6.76
N MET A 76 -11.81 -8.36 7.18
CA MET A 76 -12.09 -9.39 8.19
C MET A 76 -11.66 -10.78 7.71
N LEU A 77 -11.95 -11.13 6.45
CA LEU A 77 -11.54 -12.41 5.87
C LEU A 77 -10.01 -12.53 5.83
N LEU A 78 -9.33 -11.46 5.45
CA LEU A 78 -7.87 -11.41 5.38
C LEU A 78 -7.25 -11.52 6.79
N THR A 79 -7.77 -10.78 7.78
CA THR A 79 -7.34 -10.89 9.18
C THR A 79 -7.55 -12.30 9.73
N LYS A 80 -8.69 -12.93 9.42
CA LYS A 80 -8.94 -14.32 9.80
C LYS A 80 -7.91 -15.27 9.20
N SER A 81 -7.63 -15.15 7.89
CA SER A 81 -6.62 -15.96 7.22
C SER A 81 -5.23 -15.77 7.84
N TYR A 82 -4.84 -14.54 8.16
CA TYR A 82 -3.57 -14.25 8.82
C TYR A 82 -3.48 -14.88 10.22
N LEU A 83 -4.56 -14.81 11.01
CA LEU A 83 -4.59 -15.36 12.36
C LEU A 83 -4.57 -16.91 12.36
N GLU A 84 -5.23 -17.53 11.38
CA GLU A 84 -5.15 -18.98 11.17
C GLU A 84 -3.73 -19.42 10.77
N GLU A 85 -3.06 -18.65 9.90
CA GLU A 85 -1.68 -18.92 9.50
C GLU A 85 -0.70 -18.72 10.66
N GLU A 86 -0.83 -17.61 11.40
CA GLU A 86 -0.02 -17.34 12.59
C GLU A 86 -0.16 -18.48 13.62
N ARG A 87 -1.39 -18.94 13.88
CA ARG A 87 -1.64 -20.05 14.78
C ARG A 87 -0.98 -21.35 14.31
N PHE A 88 -1.01 -21.63 13.01
CA PHE A 88 -0.34 -22.79 12.43
C PHE A 88 1.18 -22.71 12.62
N LEU A 89 1.78 -21.56 12.31
CA LEU A 89 3.22 -21.33 12.45
C LEU A 89 3.67 -21.42 13.90
N ASN A 90 2.92 -20.84 14.84
CA ASN A 90 3.21 -20.94 16.28
C ASN A 90 3.16 -22.40 16.75
N ALA A 91 2.15 -23.16 16.35
CA ALA A 91 2.05 -24.57 16.71
C ALA A 91 3.20 -25.41 16.13
N LEU A 92 3.64 -25.10 14.91
CA LEU A 92 4.79 -25.75 14.27
C LEU A 92 6.09 -25.43 15.03
N GLN A 93 6.28 -24.17 15.40
CA GLN A 93 7.43 -23.70 16.16
C GLN A 93 7.52 -24.39 17.53
N GLU A 94 6.42 -24.45 18.30
CA GLU A 94 6.38 -25.12 19.60
C GLU A 94 6.78 -26.60 19.50
N ARG A 95 6.26 -27.32 18.49
CA ARG A 95 6.60 -28.74 18.29
C ARG A 95 8.09 -28.93 17.99
N ILE A 96 8.68 -28.05 17.18
CA ILE A 96 10.11 -28.07 16.86
C ILE A 96 10.96 -27.72 18.09
N LEU A 97 10.52 -26.78 18.93
CA LEU A 97 11.21 -26.44 20.18
C LEU A 97 11.23 -27.63 21.14
N VAL A 98 10.09 -28.29 21.35
CA VAL A 98 10.00 -29.49 22.19
C VAL A 98 10.90 -30.61 21.66
N LEU A 99 11.02 -30.75 20.33
CA LEU A 99 11.94 -31.70 19.71
C LEU A 99 13.40 -31.39 20.09
N PHE A 100 13.80 -30.12 20.03
CA PHE A 100 15.15 -29.69 20.41
C PHE A 100 15.44 -29.88 21.90
N GLU A 101 14.48 -29.59 22.77
CA GLU A 101 14.60 -29.87 24.21
C GLU A 101 14.76 -31.37 24.49
N GLY A 102 13.95 -32.21 23.82
CA GLY A 102 14.04 -33.67 23.93
C GLY A 102 15.37 -34.23 23.41
N LEU A 103 15.97 -33.57 22.43
CA LEU A 103 17.29 -33.87 21.87
C LEU A 103 18.44 -33.50 22.81
N GLN A 104 18.31 -32.40 23.54
CA GLN A 104 19.35 -31.93 24.48
C GLN A 104 19.30 -32.64 25.84
N SER A 105 18.32 -33.53 26.06
CA SER A 105 18.18 -34.27 27.32
C SER A 105 19.44 -35.09 27.67
N PRO A 106 19.99 -34.96 28.89
CA PRO A 106 21.25 -35.59 29.29
C PRO A 106 21.18 -37.13 29.40
N ASN A 107 20.00 -37.74 29.26
CA ASN A 107 19.78 -39.18 29.42
C ASN A 107 19.80 -39.96 28.09
N ASN A 108 20.51 -39.47 27.08
CA ASN A 108 20.50 -39.97 25.70
C ASN A 108 21.43 -41.16 25.47
N ARG A 109 21.11 -42.32 26.05
CA ARG A 109 21.89 -43.56 25.82
C ARG A 109 21.65 -44.24 24.46
N ASN A 110 20.51 -44.02 23.80
CA ASN A 110 20.17 -44.59 22.50
C ASN A 110 19.96 -43.47 21.46
N ILE A 111 21.05 -42.94 20.93
CA ILE A 111 21.02 -41.85 19.94
C ILE A 111 20.41 -42.30 18.60
N GLU A 112 20.72 -43.50 18.12
CA GLU A 112 20.24 -44.00 16.82
C GLU A 112 18.71 -44.03 16.75
N THR A 113 18.05 -44.66 17.73
CA THR A 113 16.58 -44.72 17.79
C THR A 113 15.93 -43.34 17.89
N LYS A 114 16.61 -42.37 18.52
CA LYS A 114 16.12 -40.98 18.59
C LYS A 114 16.27 -40.27 17.27
N VAL A 115 17.39 -40.45 16.57
CA VAL A 115 17.60 -39.90 15.22
C VAL A 115 16.54 -40.44 14.26
N ASP A 116 16.21 -41.73 14.34
CA ASP A 116 15.10 -42.31 13.55
C ASP A 116 13.75 -41.69 13.91
N MET A 117 13.47 -41.50 15.20
CA MET A 117 12.25 -40.83 15.66
C MET A 117 12.17 -39.38 15.17
N ILE A 118 13.29 -38.66 15.17
CA ILE A 118 13.39 -37.28 14.67
C ILE A 118 13.19 -37.24 13.16
N LEU A 119 13.81 -38.16 12.42
CA LEU A 119 13.61 -38.29 10.96
C LEU A 119 12.14 -38.50 10.64
N ASN A 120 11.49 -39.46 11.31
CA ASN A 120 10.06 -39.71 11.14
C ASN A 120 9.20 -38.49 11.49
N PHE A 121 9.55 -37.78 12.56
CA PHE A 121 8.86 -36.54 12.95
C PHE A 121 9.03 -35.44 11.89
N LEU A 122 10.25 -35.25 11.38
CA LEU A 122 10.54 -34.25 10.37
C LEU A 122 9.85 -34.58 9.03
N GLU A 123 9.81 -35.86 8.64
CA GLU A 123 9.09 -36.32 7.46
C GLU A 123 7.58 -36.07 7.60
N PHE A 124 7.00 -36.41 8.75
CA PHE A 124 5.60 -36.09 9.06
C PHE A 124 5.34 -34.57 9.05
N THR A 125 6.26 -33.79 9.62
CA THR A 125 6.14 -32.34 9.67
C THR A 125 6.20 -31.74 8.26
N LEU A 126 7.07 -32.26 7.40
CA LEU A 126 7.17 -31.87 6.00
C LEU A 126 5.87 -32.20 5.24
N ALA A 127 5.29 -33.38 5.47
CA ALA A 127 4.02 -33.77 4.88
C ALA A 127 2.86 -32.84 5.30
N ILE A 128 2.81 -32.42 6.56
CA ILE A 128 1.83 -31.43 7.03
C ILE A 128 2.01 -30.08 6.33
N ILE A 129 3.26 -29.62 6.18
CA ILE A 129 3.55 -28.35 5.49
C ILE A 129 3.14 -28.45 4.02
N ASP A 130 3.43 -29.57 3.36
CA ASP A 130 3.04 -29.80 1.97
C ASP A 130 1.51 -29.89 1.81
N GLU A 131 0.81 -30.54 2.74
CA GLU A 131 -0.65 -30.55 2.76
C GLU A 131 -1.21 -29.13 2.88
N LYS A 132 -0.71 -28.33 3.84
CA LYS A 132 -1.12 -26.94 4.05
C LYS A 132 -0.83 -26.07 2.83
N LYS A 133 0.30 -26.30 2.14
CA LYS A 133 0.68 -25.57 0.92
C LYS A 133 -0.16 -25.94 -0.29
N ASN A 134 -0.63 -27.19 -0.37
CA ASN A 134 -1.42 -27.71 -1.50
C ASN A 134 -2.94 -27.60 -1.28
N GLN A 135 -3.40 -27.26 -0.08
CA GLN A 135 -4.79 -26.84 0.18
C GLN A 135 -5.05 -25.53 -0.58
N LYS A 136 -5.52 -25.66 -1.81
CA LYS A 136 -5.88 -24.56 -2.71
C LYS A 136 -7.36 -24.60 -3.04
#